data_AF-A0A699XPB1-F1
#
_entry.id   AF-A0A699XPB1-F1
#
_cell.length_a   1.000
_cell.length_b   1.000
_cell.length_c   1.000
_cell.angle_alpha   90.00
_cell.angle_beta   90.00
_cell.angle_gamma   90.00
#
_symmetry.space_group_name_H-M   'P 1'
#
loop_
_entity.id
_entity.type
_entity.pdbx_description
1 polymer ?
#
loop_
_entity_poly.entity_id
_entity_poly.type
_entity_poly.pdbx_seq_one_letter_code
_entity_poly.pdbx_strand_id
1 'polypeptide(L)'
;MYNRIRGTNMPCAGDTLAEGIAVKEPGGITSRMVAELVDDIVLVGERALEEAVSLLLQIEKTVVEGAGAAGLAALLAYPER
;
A
#
# COMPACT_ATOMS: atom_id res chain seq x y z
N MET A 1 -1.09 3.27 -8.20
CA MET A 1 -1.88 2.30 -9.01
C MET A 1 -3.37 2.59 -8.96
N TYR A 2 -3.94 2.81 -7.77
CA TYR A 2 -5.38 3.08 -7.56
C TYR A 2 -6.02 4.08 -8.54
N ASN A 3 -5.49 5.31 -8.64
CA ASN A 3 -5.98 6.33 -9.58
C ASN A 3 -6.06 5.83 -11.02
N ARG A 4 -5.03 5.12 -11.48
CA ARG A 4 -4.92 4.62 -12.84
C ARG A 4 -5.96 3.54 -13.16
N ILE A 5 -6.24 2.65 -12.21
CA ILE A 5 -7.18 1.53 -12.41
C ILE A 5 -8.63 2.00 -12.23
N ARG A 6 -8.88 2.88 -11.26
CA ARG A 6 -10.23 3.41 -10.97
C ARG A 6 -10.62 4.62 -11.83
N GLY A 7 -9.70 5.16 -12.64
CA GLY A 7 -9.92 6.37 -13.44
C GLY A 7 -10.13 7.63 -12.59
N THR A 8 -9.61 7.65 -11.36
CA THR A 8 -9.75 8.77 -10.43
C THR A 8 -8.53 9.69 -10.46
N ASN A 9 -8.69 10.90 -9.91
CA ASN A 9 -7.62 11.90 -9.83
C ASN A 9 -7.43 12.38 -8.37
N MET A 10 -7.19 11.44 -7.45
CA MET A 10 -6.90 11.76 -6.06
C MET A 10 -5.50 12.41 -5.95
N PRO A 11 -5.29 13.30 -4.97
CA PRO A 11 -3.96 13.86 -4.72
C PRO A 11 -2.91 12.76 -4.51
N CYS A 12 -1.84 12.80 -5.30
CA CYS A 12 -0.64 11.99 -5.11
C CYS A 12 0.50 12.90 -4.65
N ALA A 13 0.39 13.40 -3.41
CA ALA A 13 1.37 14.29 -2.80
C ALA A 13 1.46 14.00 -1.29
N GLY A 14 2.60 14.37 -0.70
CA GLY A 14 2.88 14.16 0.72
C GLY A 14 3.91 13.07 0.96
N ASP A 15 4.57 13.16 2.12
CA ASP A 15 5.52 12.17 2.57
C ASP A 15 4.76 10.96 3.14
N THR A 16 5.27 9.77 2.90
CA THR A 16 4.71 8.51 3.38
C THR A 16 5.83 7.64 3.95
N LEU A 17 5.52 6.85 4.98
CA LEU A 17 6.47 5.88 5.52
C LEU A 17 6.83 4.82 4.46
N ALA A 18 5.94 4.58 3.50
CA ALA A 18 6.10 3.60 2.43
C ALA A 18 6.81 4.17 1.19
N GLU A 19 7.99 4.78 1.36
CA GLU A 19 8.73 5.45 0.28
C GLU A 19 9.00 4.53 -0.93
N GLY A 20 9.29 3.24 -0.71
CA GLY A 20 9.58 2.27 -1.77
C GLY A 20 8.44 2.06 -2.78
N ILE A 21 7.21 2.47 -2.43
CA ILE A 21 6.04 2.44 -3.32
C ILE A 21 5.43 3.83 -3.58
N ALA A 22 6.11 4.91 -3.17
CA ALA A 22 5.72 6.30 -3.37
C ALA A 22 6.11 6.82 -4.77
N VAL A 23 5.58 6.17 -5.82
CA VAL A 23 5.90 6.50 -7.22
C VAL A 23 4.93 7.53 -7.80
N LYS A 24 5.44 8.43 -8.65
CA LYS A 24 4.62 9.45 -9.34
C LYS A 24 3.57 8.85 -10.26
N GLU A 25 3.97 7.87 -11.07
CA GLU A 25 3.13 7.25 -12.08
C GLU A 25 3.37 5.74 -12.14
N PRO A 26 2.31 4.89 -12.10
CA PRO A 26 2.46 3.45 -12.28
C PRO A 26 2.96 3.10 -13.69
N GLY A 27 3.82 2.08 -13.79
CA GLY A 27 4.34 1.61 -15.07
C GLY A 27 3.25 1.06 -16.01
N GLY A 28 3.36 1.35 -17.31
CA GLY A 28 2.31 0.99 -18.28
C GLY A 28 2.11 -0.52 -18.49
N ILE A 29 3.19 -1.31 -18.46
CA ILE A 29 3.11 -2.78 -18.63
C ILE A 29 2.41 -3.41 -17.44
N THR A 30 2.88 -3.12 -16.22
CA THR A 30 2.33 -3.69 -14.98
C THR A 30 0.90 -3.24 -14.73
N SER A 31 0.54 -1.99 -15.08
CA SER A 31 -0.83 -1.50 -14.93
C SER A 31 -1.83 -2.28 -15.78
N ARG A 32 -1.45 -2.73 -16.98
CA ARG A 32 -2.32 -3.58 -17.82
C ARG A 32 -2.53 -4.95 -17.19
N MET A 33 -1.47 -5.57 -16.68
CA MET A 33 -1.55 -6.84 -15.98
C MET A 33 -2.43 -6.73 -14.73
N VAL A 34 -2.25 -5.67 -13.95
CA VAL A 34 -3.06 -5.41 -12.76
C VAL A 34 -4.54 -5.23 -13.11
N ALA A 35 -4.87 -4.52 -14.19
CA ALA A 35 -6.25 -4.34 -14.62
C ALA A 35 -6.94 -5.66 -15.02
N GLU A 36 -6.19 -6.66 -15.47
CA GLU A 36 -6.70 -7.97 -15.90
C GLU A 36 -6.75 -9.00 -14.77
N LEU A 37 -5.78 -8.94 -13.84
CA LEU A 37 -5.52 -10.04 -12.90
C LEU A 37 -5.77 -9.71 -11.42
N VAL A 38 -5.90 -8.44 -11.04
CA VAL A 38 -6.05 -8.03 -9.64
C VAL A 38 -7.50 -7.70 -9.33
N ASP A 39 -8.06 -8.35 -8.32
CA ASP A 39 -9.46 -8.17 -7.92
C ASP A 39 -9.75 -6.80 -7.30
N ASP A 40 -8.84 -6.30 -6.43
CA ASP A 40 -8.98 -4.97 -5.85
C ASP A 40 -7.64 -4.34 -5.45
N ILE A 41 -7.66 -3.01 -5.34
CA ILE A 41 -6.58 -2.19 -4.80
C ILE A 41 -7.14 -1.40 -3.63
N VAL A 42 -6.62 -1.66 -2.44
CA VAL A 42 -6.98 -0.93 -1.22
C VAL A 42 -5.96 0.15 -0.91
N LEU A 43 -6.43 1.22 -0.27
CA LEU A 43 -5.58 2.30 0.24
C LEU A 43 -5.58 2.23 1.76
N VAL A 44 -4.41 2.37 2.37
CA VAL A 44 -4.25 2.41 3.83
C VAL A 44 -3.69 3.75 4.25
N GLY A 45 -4.05 4.21 5.45
CA GLY A 45 -3.50 5.43 6.02
C GLY A 45 -2.17 5.20 6.73
N GLU A 46 -1.41 6.28 6.95
CA GLU A 46 -0.08 6.19 7.57
C GLU A 46 -0.08 5.57 8.96
N ARG A 47 -1.10 5.85 9.78
CA ARG A 47 -1.19 5.25 11.12
C ARG A 47 -1.27 3.72 11.08
N ALA A 48 -1.94 3.16 10.06
CA ALA A 48 -2.03 1.71 9.90
C ALA A 48 -0.69 1.12 9.43
N LEU A 49 0.06 1.85 8.59
CA LEU A 49 1.43 1.46 8.20
C LEU A 49 2.37 1.47 9.41
N GLU A 50 2.36 2.54 10.20
CA GLU A 50 3.16 2.66 11.43
C GLU A 50 2.86 1.54 12.43
N GLU A 51 1.57 1.26 12.66
CA GLU A 51 1.12 0.18 13.53
C GLU A 51 1.59 -1.19 13.00
N ALA A 52 1.44 -1.45 11.70
CA ALA A 52 1.91 -2.68 11.09
C ALA A 52 3.43 -2.87 11.20
N VAL A 53 4.22 -1.83 10.96
CA VAL A 53 5.68 -1.86 11.18
C VAL A 53 6.01 -2.17 12.63
N SER A 54 5.33 -1.51 13.58
CA SER A 54 5.54 -1.74 15.01
C SER A 54 5.22 -3.18 15.41
N LEU A 55 4.10 -3.74 14.94
CA LEU A 55 3.71 -5.11 15.24
C LEU A 55 4.68 -6.13 14.65
N LEU A 56 5.12 -5.94 13.39
CA LEU A 56 6.12 -6.81 12.76
C LEU A 56 7.44 -6.80 13.54
N LEU A 57 7.88 -5.63 14.02
CA LEU A 57 9.11 -5.53 14.80
C LEU A 57 8.96 -6.09 16.22
N GLN A 58 7.88 -5.72 16.92
CA GLN A 58 7.72 -5.99 18.34
C GLN A 58 7.17 -7.39 18.63
N ILE A 59 6.31 -7.93 17.77
CA ILE A 59 5.70 -9.24 17.94
C ILE A 59 6.43 -10.26 17.08
N GLU A 60 6.44 -10.05 15.76
CA GLU A 60 7.03 -11.01 14.80
C GLU A 60 8.57 -10.96 14.76
N LYS A 61 9.19 -10.01 15.48
CA LYS A 61 10.65 -9.83 15.56
C LYS A 61 11.33 -9.70 14.20
N THR A 62 10.61 -9.15 13.24
CA THR A 62 11.07 -8.98 11.87
C THR A 62 11.21 -7.50 11.56
N VAL A 63 12.41 -7.09 11.11
CA VAL A 63 12.65 -5.71 10.68
C VAL A 63 12.15 -5.56 9.25
N VAL A 64 11.28 -4.56 9.02
CA VAL A 64 10.72 -4.25 7.71
C VAL A 64 10.78 -2.75 7.44
N GLU A 65 10.82 -2.36 6.16
CA GLU A 65 10.55 -0.99 5.74
C GLU A 65 9.03 -0.71 5.70
N GLY A 66 8.62 0.56 5.60
CA GLY A 66 7.20 0.94 5.55
C GLY A 66 6.43 0.27 4.42
N ALA A 67 7.02 0.21 3.21
CA ALA A 67 6.40 -0.47 2.07
C ALA A 67 6.22 -1.97 2.31
N GLY A 68 7.15 -2.61 3.02
CA GLY A 68 7.07 -4.02 3.41
C GLY A 68 5.95 -4.32 4.40
N ALA A 69 5.49 -3.33 5.17
CA ALA A 69 4.39 -3.49 6.12
C ALA A 69 3.00 -3.28 5.50
N ALA A 70 2.91 -2.83 4.24
CA ALA A 70 1.65 -2.45 3.60
C ALA A 70 0.59 -3.57 3.57
N GLY A 71 1.02 -4.83 3.38
CA GLY A 71 0.11 -5.99 3.40
C GLY A 71 -0.55 -6.19 4.77
N LEU A 72 0.22 -6.13 5.85
CA LEU A 72 -0.32 -6.23 7.21
C LEU A 72 -1.17 -5.00 7.56
N ALA A 73 -0.75 -3.81 7.15
CA ALA A 73 -1.53 -2.58 7.34
C ALA A 73 -2.92 -2.69 6.70
N ALA A 74 -3.02 -3.32 5.52
CA ALA A 74 -4.29 -3.57 4.87
C ALA A 74 -5.19 -4.52 5.68
N LEU A 75 -4.64 -5.60 6.23
CA LEU A 75 -5.39 -6.53 7.09
C LEU A 75 -5.91 -5.85 8.36
N LEU A 76 -5.09 -4.99 8.99
CA LEU A 76 -5.50 -4.25 10.18
C LEU A 76 -6.59 -3.21 9.88
N ALA A 77 -6.50 -2.53 8.74
CA ALA A 77 -7.48 -1.53 8.32
C ALA A 77 -8.80 -2.14 7.83
N TYR A 78 -8.76 -3.36 7.31
CA TYR A 78 -9.89 -4.04 6.67
C TYR A 78 -10.02 -5.51 7.11
N PRO A 79 -10.27 -5.79 8.40
CA PRO A 79 -10.24 -7.16 8.94
C PRO A 79 -11.37 -8.08 8.42
N GLU A 80 -12.45 -7.50 7.90
CA GLU A 80 -13.64 -8.22 7.42
C GLU A 80 -13.66 -8.40 5.89
N ARG A 81 -12.58 -8.02 5.21
CA ARG A 81 -12.48 -8.07 3.75
C ARG A 81 -11.72 -9.28 3.25
#